data_AF-A0A528BD69-F1
#
_entry.id   AF-A0A528BD69-F1
#
_cell.length_a   1.000
_cell.length_b   1.000
_cell.length_c   1.000
_cell.angle_alpha   90.00
_cell.angle_beta   90.00
_cell.angle_gamma   90.00
#
_symmetry.space_group_name_H-M   'P 1'
#
loop_
_entity.id
_entity.type
_entity.pdbx_description
1 polymer ?
#
loop_
_entity_poly.entity_id
_entity_poly.type
_entity_poly.pdbx_seq_one_letter_code
_entity_poly.pdbx_strand_id
1 'polypeptide(L)'
;AVHVEDHPLEYGGFEGTIPKGEYGGGTVILWDRGTWTPIGDAHRGYVKGHLDFELHGAKLGGRWHLVRMAGKPREKRENWLLIKGDDDAARTEDDPDILDERPESVATGRKIEDVAGEEPGWSSKTGRIRKQRSGRTRAAPQEEQPATVSVPEPSKIKGAKKAALPDFVEPTLATLVSSAPSGERWLHEIKFDGYRLQAR
;
A
#
# COMPACT_ATOMS: atom_id res chain seq x y z
N ALA A 1 -5.64 -6.30 -6.42
CA ALA A 1 -5.75 -6.89 -5.07
C ALA A 1 -4.92 -8.18 -5.01
N VAL A 2 -4.11 -8.35 -3.97
CA VAL A 2 -3.33 -9.58 -3.77
C VAL A 2 -3.95 -10.33 -2.60
N HIS A 3 -4.26 -11.61 -2.78
CA HIS A 3 -4.83 -12.41 -1.71
C HIS A 3 -3.79 -12.61 -0.60
N VAL A 4 -4.24 -12.46 0.65
CA VAL A 4 -3.46 -12.47 1.87
C VAL A 4 -4.09 -13.42 2.89
N GLU A 5 -3.37 -13.73 3.96
CA GLU A 5 -3.87 -14.61 5.02
C GLU A 5 -5.11 -14.01 5.71
N ASP A 6 -5.99 -14.88 6.20
CA ASP A 6 -7.16 -14.47 6.98
C ASP A 6 -6.72 -13.76 8.27
N HIS A 7 -7.49 -12.74 8.65
CA HIS A 7 -7.26 -11.97 9.87
C HIS A 7 -8.40 -12.22 10.88
N PRO A 8 -8.12 -12.16 12.20
CA PRO A 8 -9.16 -12.32 13.21
C PRO A 8 -10.16 -11.16 13.14
N LEU A 9 -11.43 -11.42 13.44
CA LEU A 9 -12.50 -10.39 13.37
C LEU A 9 -12.21 -9.16 14.23
N GLU A 10 -11.53 -9.32 15.36
CA GLU A 10 -11.10 -8.21 16.23
C GLU A 10 -10.11 -7.24 15.55
N TYR A 11 -9.38 -7.71 14.54
CA TYR A 11 -8.49 -6.86 13.73
C TYR A 11 -9.26 -5.82 12.92
N GLY A 12 -10.53 -6.07 12.60
CA GLY A 12 -11.39 -5.11 11.90
C GLY A 12 -11.66 -3.82 12.69
N GLY A 13 -11.24 -3.74 13.96
CA GLY A 13 -11.25 -2.53 14.79
C GLY A 13 -9.87 -1.94 15.10
N PHE A 14 -8.79 -2.50 14.54
CA PHE A 14 -7.42 -2.10 14.88
C PHE A 14 -6.93 -0.89 14.06
N GLU A 15 -6.49 0.14 14.78
CA GLU A 15 -5.76 1.29 14.27
C GLU A 15 -4.53 1.52 15.15
N GLY A 16 -3.38 1.77 14.54
CA GLY A 16 -2.09 1.89 15.23
C GLY A 16 -0.94 1.41 14.37
N THR A 17 0.17 1.06 15.01
CA THR A 17 1.37 0.55 14.33
C THR A 17 1.59 -0.94 14.59
N ILE A 18 2.16 -1.62 13.61
CA ILE A 18 2.62 -3.02 13.68
C ILE A 18 4.15 -3.02 13.56
N PRO A 19 4.89 -3.80 14.37
CA PRO A 19 6.35 -3.78 14.36
C PRO A 19 6.92 -4.05 12.96
N LYS A 20 8.00 -3.33 12.61
CA LYS A 20 8.74 -3.59 11.37
C LYS A 20 9.24 -5.04 11.35
N GLY A 21 9.05 -5.72 10.22
CA GLY A 21 9.44 -7.12 10.03
C GLY A 21 8.40 -8.15 10.47
N GLU A 22 7.29 -7.72 11.08
CA GLU A 22 6.09 -8.56 11.19
C GLU A 22 5.21 -8.45 9.95
N TYR A 23 4.31 -9.42 9.78
CA TYR A 23 3.35 -9.41 8.69
C TYR A 23 2.39 -8.22 8.87
N GLY A 24 2.24 -7.39 7.84
CA GLY A 24 1.50 -6.13 7.94
C GLY A 24 2.25 -5.01 8.68
N GLY A 25 3.57 -5.17 8.93
CA GLY A 25 4.40 -4.16 9.59
C GLY A 25 4.30 -2.77 8.94
N GLY A 26 4.00 -1.76 9.74
CA GLY A 26 3.70 -0.42 9.25
C GLY A 26 2.63 0.29 10.09
N THR A 27 2.13 1.39 9.55
CA THR A 27 1.05 2.17 10.16
C THR A 27 -0.27 1.76 9.52
N VAL A 28 -1.28 1.50 10.34
CA VAL A 28 -2.59 1.00 9.94
C VAL A 28 -3.66 1.95 10.45
N ILE A 29 -4.57 2.38 9.57
CA ILE A 29 -5.77 3.13 9.91
C ILE A 29 -7.02 2.38 9.46
N LEU A 30 -8.16 2.62 10.14
CA LEU A 30 -9.46 2.20 9.62
C LEU A 30 -9.89 3.21 8.56
N TRP A 31 -9.48 3.01 7.31
CA TRP A 31 -9.79 3.95 6.24
C TRP A 31 -11.27 3.90 5.82
N ASP A 32 -11.90 2.73 5.84
CA ASP A 32 -13.35 2.58 5.64
C ASP A 32 -13.89 1.43 6.52
N ARG A 33 -15.17 1.47 6.82
CA ARG A 33 -15.85 0.45 7.63
C ARG A 33 -17.34 0.43 7.30
N GLY A 34 -17.89 -0.77 7.25
CA GLY A 34 -19.31 -0.97 7.03
C GLY A 34 -19.69 -2.44 7.03
N THR A 35 -20.78 -2.74 6.36
CA THR A 35 -21.19 -4.10 6.03
C THR A 35 -21.05 -4.35 4.54
N TRP A 36 -21.15 -5.62 4.14
CA TRP A 36 -21.22 -6.01 2.74
C TRP A 36 -22.29 -7.08 2.57
N THR A 37 -22.89 -7.11 1.38
CA THR A 37 -23.94 -8.07 1.03
C THR A 37 -23.51 -8.83 -0.23
N PRO A 38 -23.38 -10.17 -0.20
CA PRO A 38 -23.08 -10.92 -1.42
C PRO A 38 -24.27 -10.90 -2.38
N ILE A 39 -23.97 -10.74 -3.67
CA ILE A 39 -24.93 -10.98 -4.74
C ILE A 39 -24.78 -12.45 -5.16
N GLY A 40 -25.67 -13.30 -4.64
CA GLY A 40 -25.63 -14.75 -4.82
C GLY A 40 -24.89 -15.47 -3.67
N ASP A 41 -24.36 -16.66 -3.96
CA ASP A 41 -23.65 -17.49 -2.97
C ASP A 41 -22.17 -17.07 -2.87
N ALA A 42 -21.82 -16.42 -1.76
CA ALA A 42 -20.47 -15.91 -1.52
C ALA A 42 -19.39 -16.99 -1.58
N HIS A 43 -19.65 -18.15 -0.96
CA HIS A 43 -18.66 -19.22 -0.88
C HIS A 43 -18.40 -19.82 -2.25
N ARG A 44 -19.46 -20.07 -3.03
CA ARG A 44 -19.34 -20.54 -4.43
C ARG A 44 -18.65 -19.51 -5.31
N GLY A 45 -18.98 -18.22 -5.15
CA GLY A 45 -18.33 -17.13 -5.89
C GLY A 45 -16.83 -17.06 -5.63
N TYR A 46 -16.45 -17.08 -4.35
CA TYR A 46 -15.06 -17.09 -3.93
C TYR A 46 -14.27 -18.30 -4.47
N VAL A 47 -14.81 -19.51 -4.32
CA VAL A 47 -14.17 -20.74 -4.84
C VAL A 47 -14.01 -20.68 -6.36
N LYS A 48 -15.04 -20.21 -7.09
CA LYS A 48 -14.99 -20.05 -8.54
C LYS A 48 -14.02 -18.96 -8.99
N GLY A 49 -13.69 -17.99 -8.14
CA GLY A 49 -12.83 -16.86 -8.48
C GLY A 49 -13.59 -15.64 -9.01
N HIS A 50 -14.89 -15.53 -8.71
CA HIS A 50 -15.68 -14.33 -9.01
C HIS A 50 -16.69 -14.11 -7.87
N LEU A 51 -16.41 -13.11 -7.04
CA LEU A 51 -17.30 -12.65 -5.98
C LEU A 51 -17.95 -11.33 -6.41
N ASP A 52 -19.27 -11.28 -6.35
CA ASP A 52 -20.08 -10.11 -6.65
C ASP A 52 -20.80 -9.70 -5.36
N PHE A 53 -20.72 -8.42 -5.00
CA PHE A 53 -21.22 -7.95 -3.72
C PHE A 53 -21.47 -6.45 -3.70
N GLU A 54 -22.30 -6.00 -2.77
CA GLU A 54 -22.49 -4.60 -2.44
C GLU A 54 -21.73 -4.23 -1.17
N LEU A 55 -21.09 -3.06 -1.17
CA LEU A 55 -20.52 -2.45 0.01
C LEU A 55 -21.48 -1.40 0.56
N HIS A 56 -21.60 -1.38 1.89
CA HIS A 56 -22.31 -0.35 2.65
C HIS A 56 -21.32 0.26 3.65
N GLY A 57 -20.26 0.87 3.11
CA GLY A 57 -19.21 1.56 3.85
C GLY A 57 -19.55 3.03 4.12
N ALA A 58 -18.69 3.67 4.91
CA ALA A 58 -18.74 5.11 5.12
C ALA A 58 -18.14 5.89 3.93
N LYS A 59 -17.26 5.25 3.14
CA LYS A 59 -16.65 5.84 1.94
C LYS A 59 -16.99 5.08 0.67
N LEU A 60 -16.83 3.75 0.68
CA LEU A 60 -17.12 2.91 -0.46
C LEU A 60 -18.53 2.35 -0.37
N GLY A 61 -19.32 2.60 -1.42
CA GLY A 61 -20.68 2.12 -1.56
C GLY A 61 -20.93 1.43 -2.89
N GLY A 62 -22.13 0.87 -3.03
CA GLY A 62 -22.60 0.26 -4.28
C GLY A 62 -21.99 -1.11 -4.56
N ARG A 63 -22.14 -1.57 -5.79
CA ARG A 63 -21.73 -2.89 -6.25
C ARG A 63 -20.25 -2.93 -6.65
N TRP A 64 -19.62 -4.07 -6.35
CA TRP A 64 -18.22 -4.37 -6.61
C TRP A 64 -18.03 -5.82 -7.03
N HIS A 65 -16.96 -6.07 -7.78
CA HIS A 65 -16.53 -7.39 -8.20
C HIS A 65 -15.11 -7.67 -7.71
N LEU A 66 -14.90 -8.85 -7.13
CA LEU A 66 -13.58 -9.46 -6.97
C LEU A 66 -13.43 -10.59 -7.99
N VAL A 67 -12.50 -10.43 -8.94
CA VAL A 67 -12.25 -11.39 -10.02
C VAL A 67 -10.83 -11.94 -9.92
N ARG A 68 -10.69 -13.25 -9.71
CA ARG A 68 -9.39 -13.93 -9.66
C ARG A 68 -8.83 -14.07 -11.07
N MET A 69 -7.62 -13.59 -11.27
CA MET A 69 -6.92 -13.75 -12.55
C MET A 69 -6.45 -15.20 -12.73
N ALA A 70 -6.42 -15.65 -13.99
CA ALA A 70 -5.79 -16.92 -14.31
C ALA A 70 -4.28 -16.83 -14.03
N GLY A 71 -3.75 -17.77 -13.24
CA GLY A 71 -2.33 -17.79 -12.91
C GLY A 71 -1.47 -18.07 -14.13
N LYS A 72 -0.34 -17.35 -14.25
CA LYS A 72 0.67 -17.64 -15.28
C LYS A 72 1.60 -18.77 -14.83
N PRO A 73 2.22 -19.54 -15.76
CA PRO A 73 3.25 -20.51 -15.38
C PRO A 73 4.37 -19.82 -14.60
N ARG A 74 4.61 -20.25 -13.34
CA ARG A 74 5.54 -19.70 -12.31
C ARG A 74 4.96 -18.66 -11.34
N GLU A 75 3.72 -18.23 -11.50
CA GLU A 75 3.08 -17.31 -10.56
C GLU A 75 2.56 -18.08 -9.34
N LYS A 76 3.10 -17.77 -8.16
CA LYS A 76 2.70 -18.42 -6.89
C LYS A 76 1.62 -17.64 -6.14
N ARG A 77 1.32 -16.41 -6.55
CA ARG A 77 0.38 -15.52 -5.85
C ARG A 77 -0.97 -15.56 -6.55
N GLU A 78 -2.03 -15.68 -5.77
CA GLU A 78 -3.39 -15.52 -6.27
C GLU A 78 -3.71 -14.03 -6.40
N ASN A 79 -3.67 -13.54 -7.62
CA ASN A 79 -3.96 -12.15 -7.91
C ASN A 79 -5.44 -11.97 -8.29
N TRP A 80 -6.05 -10.95 -7.70
CA TRP A 80 -7.44 -10.59 -7.89
C TRP A 80 -7.56 -9.14 -8.38
N LEU A 81 -8.58 -8.86 -9.16
CA LEU A 81 -8.98 -7.50 -9.53
C LEU A 81 -10.18 -7.11 -8.67
N LEU A 82 -10.12 -5.94 -8.04
CA LEU A 82 -11.28 -5.29 -7.41
C LEU A 82 -11.80 -4.27 -8.42
N ILE A 83 -13.04 -4.42 -8.85
CA ILE A 83 -13.64 -3.63 -9.93
C ILE A 83 -14.95 -3.02 -9.42
N LYS A 84 -15.11 -1.71 -9.57
CA LYS A 84 -16.36 -1.01 -9.24
C LYS A 84 -17.43 -1.37 -10.28
N GLY A 85 -18.62 -1.73 -9.84
CA GLY A 85 -19.79 -1.92 -10.70
C GLY A 85 -20.32 -0.58 -11.22
N ASP A 86 -20.93 -0.60 -12.40
CA ASP A 86 -21.62 0.56 -12.96
C ASP A 86 -22.99 0.72 -12.27
N ASP A 87 -23.06 1.69 -11.35
CA ASP A 87 -24.23 2.01 -10.52
C ASP A 87 -24.15 3.45 -10.00
N ASP A 88 -25.16 3.90 -9.26
CA ASP A 88 -25.27 5.27 -8.74
C ASP A 88 -24.15 5.70 -7.79
N ALA A 89 -23.38 4.75 -7.23
CA ALA A 89 -22.22 5.04 -6.38
C ALA A 89 -20.90 5.03 -7.16
N ALA A 90 -20.92 4.74 -8.47
CA ALA A 90 -19.74 4.86 -9.32
C ALA A 90 -19.34 6.33 -9.48
N ARG A 91 -18.04 6.58 -9.39
CA ARG A 91 -17.45 7.91 -9.63
C ARG A 91 -17.07 8.06 -11.09
N THR A 92 -17.25 9.27 -11.60
CA THR A 92 -16.89 9.69 -12.95
C THR A 92 -15.46 10.26 -12.98
N GLU A 93 -14.94 10.54 -14.17
CA GLU A 93 -13.62 11.15 -14.34
C GLU A 93 -13.53 12.57 -13.76
N ASP A 94 -14.67 13.25 -13.58
CA ASP A 94 -14.75 14.60 -13.02
C ASP A 94 -14.79 14.60 -11.48
N ASP A 95 -15.08 13.45 -10.86
CA ASP A 95 -15.10 13.32 -9.41
C ASP A 95 -13.67 13.27 -8.85
N PRO A 96 -13.39 13.88 -7.67
CA PRO A 96 -12.10 13.74 -7.03
C PRO A 96 -11.79 12.27 -6.74
N ASP A 97 -10.50 11.91 -6.74
CA ASP A 97 -10.08 10.61 -6.24
C ASP A 97 -10.51 10.48 -4.77
N ILE A 98 -11.24 9.41 -4.45
CA ILE A 98 -11.72 9.14 -3.09
C ILE A 98 -10.57 9.03 -2.08
N LEU A 99 -9.38 8.59 -2.54
CA LEU A 99 -8.20 8.47 -1.69
C LEU A 99 -7.66 9.84 -1.26
N ASP A 100 -7.78 10.86 -2.12
CA ASP A 100 -7.35 12.23 -1.86
C ASP A 100 -8.44 13.04 -1.14
N GLU A 101 -9.69 12.83 -1.51
CA GLU A 101 -10.84 13.51 -0.91
C GLU A 101 -11.06 13.08 0.54
N ARG A 102 -10.92 11.78 0.80
CA ARG A 102 -11.24 11.16 2.09
C ARG A 102 -10.07 10.33 2.61
N PRO A 103 -8.89 10.90 2.92
CA PRO A 103 -7.72 10.16 3.36
C PRO A 103 -7.79 9.68 4.83
N GLU A 104 -8.72 10.22 5.61
CA GLU A 104 -8.77 10.08 7.07
C GLU A 104 -9.34 8.75 7.56
N SER A 105 -9.06 8.37 8.81
CA SER A 105 -9.71 7.25 9.48
C SER A 105 -11.21 7.54 9.70
N VAL A 106 -12.07 6.56 9.39
CA VAL A 106 -13.51 6.65 9.72
C VAL A 106 -13.78 6.50 11.22
N ALA A 107 -12.85 5.93 11.97
CA ALA A 107 -13.00 5.73 13.41
C ALA A 107 -12.58 6.96 14.23
N THR A 108 -11.52 7.65 13.80
CA THR A 108 -10.86 8.69 14.59
C THR A 108 -10.68 10.02 13.87
N GLY A 109 -10.86 10.07 12.54
CA GLY A 109 -10.57 11.24 11.71
C GLY A 109 -9.07 11.51 11.50
N ARG A 110 -8.18 10.64 12.01
CA ARG A 110 -6.73 10.76 11.86
C ARG A 110 -6.23 10.29 10.51
N LYS A 111 -5.18 10.90 9.99
CA LYS A 111 -4.47 10.42 8.79
C LYS A 111 -3.36 9.44 9.18
N ILE A 112 -2.76 8.78 8.17
CA ILE A 112 -1.63 7.86 8.40
C ILE A 112 -0.48 8.59 9.13
N GLU A 113 -0.20 9.85 8.80
CA GLU A 113 0.89 10.61 9.41
C GLU A 113 0.68 10.85 10.91
N ASP A 114 -0.57 10.97 11.35
CA ASP A 114 -0.92 11.20 12.75
C ASP A 114 -0.75 9.95 13.62
N VAL A 115 -0.79 8.75 13.00
CA VAL A 115 -0.64 7.45 13.67
C VAL A 115 0.79 6.93 13.54
N ALA A 116 1.52 7.39 12.53
CA ALA A 116 2.90 7.02 12.30
C ALA A 116 3.77 7.38 13.52
N GLY A 117 4.61 6.43 13.95
CA GLY A 117 5.52 6.62 15.08
C GLY A 117 4.90 6.31 16.46
N GLU A 118 3.62 5.96 16.55
CA GLU A 118 3.07 5.39 17.78
C GLU A 118 3.73 4.05 18.12
N GLU A 119 3.78 3.73 19.42
CA GLU A 119 4.19 2.42 19.91
C GLU A 119 3.28 1.32 19.33
N PRO A 120 3.85 0.17 18.91
CA PRO A 120 3.08 -0.93 18.33
C PRO A 120 1.88 -1.37 19.17
N GLY A 121 0.71 -1.33 18.55
CA GLY A 121 -0.57 -1.73 19.16
C GLY A 121 -0.99 -3.15 18.80
N TRP A 122 -0.38 -3.75 17.78
CA TRP A 122 -0.73 -5.08 17.27
C TRP A 122 0.49 -5.85 16.78
N SER A 123 0.50 -7.16 17.03
CA SER A 123 1.47 -8.11 16.48
C SER A 123 0.77 -9.16 15.64
N SER A 124 1.34 -9.50 14.49
CA SER A 124 0.81 -10.58 13.64
C SER A 124 0.95 -11.96 14.29
N LYS A 125 1.79 -12.09 15.32
CA LYS A 125 2.06 -13.36 16.02
C LYS A 125 1.21 -13.54 17.28
N THR A 126 0.95 -12.45 17.99
CA THR A 126 0.34 -12.50 19.33
C THR A 126 -0.95 -11.67 19.46
N GLY A 127 -1.39 -11.00 18.39
CA GLY A 127 -2.59 -10.17 18.36
C GLY A 127 -2.39 -8.82 19.07
N ARG A 128 -3.42 -8.34 19.76
CA ARG A 128 -3.42 -7.01 20.39
C ARG A 128 -2.35 -6.88 21.48
N ILE A 129 -1.46 -5.91 21.33
CA ILE A 129 -0.41 -5.61 22.31
C ILE A 129 -1.04 -4.76 23.43
N ARG A 130 -1.21 -5.36 24.62
CA ARG A 130 -1.73 -4.63 25.80
C ARG A 130 -0.61 -3.84 26.46
N LYS A 131 -0.73 -2.52 26.53
CA LYS A 131 0.15 -1.67 27.34
C LYS A 131 0.10 -2.11 28.81
N GLN A 132 1.25 -2.51 29.37
CA GLN A 132 1.45 -2.39 30.80
C GLN A 132 1.58 -0.89 31.10
N ARG A 133 0.69 -0.35 31.95
CA ARG A 133 0.84 1.01 32.48
C ARG A 133 2.11 1.06 33.33
N SER A 134 3.20 1.55 32.79
CA SER A 134 4.27 2.15 33.59
C SER A 134 4.45 3.60 33.14
N GLY A 135 4.47 4.50 34.13
CA GLY A 135 4.45 5.94 33.94
C GLY A 135 5.82 6.55 33.60
N ARG A 136 5.74 7.83 33.25
CA ARG A 136 6.80 8.84 33.05
C ARG A 136 7.71 8.65 31.83
N THR A 137 7.32 9.41 30.81
CA THR A 137 8.16 10.28 29.95
C THR A 137 9.66 10.00 29.93
N ARG A 138 10.11 9.51 28.78
CA ARG A 138 11.43 9.80 28.26
C ARG A 138 11.24 10.30 26.83
N ALA A 139 11.61 11.54 26.56
CA ALA A 139 11.63 12.07 25.20
C ALA A 139 12.57 11.21 24.35
N ALA A 140 12.03 10.61 23.29
CA ALA A 140 12.82 9.93 22.27
C ALA A 140 13.33 10.97 21.25
N PRO A 141 14.49 10.73 20.62
CA PRO A 141 15.12 11.69 19.73
C PRO A 141 14.23 11.99 18.53
N GLN A 142 14.14 13.25 18.12
CA GLN A 142 13.57 13.65 16.84
C GLN A 142 14.36 12.96 15.71
N GLU A 143 13.71 12.01 15.02
CA GLU A 143 14.14 11.61 13.68
C GLU A 143 13.75 12.73 12.71
N GLU A 144 14.75 13.28 12.04
CA GLU A 144 14.62 14.32 11.03
C GLU A 144 13.77 13.83 9.85
N GLN A 145 12.87 14.71 9.40
CA GLN A 145 12.10 14.55 8.16
C GLN A 145 13.08 14.32 6.99
N PRO A 146 12.80 13.43 6.02
CA PRO A 146 13.63 13.35 4.83
C PRO A 146 13.54 14.68 4.09
N ALA A 147 14.67 15.38 4.04
CA ALA A 147 14.84 16.58 3.25
C ALA A 147 14.47 16.30 1.80
N THR A 148 13.78 17.26 1.17
CA THR A 148 13.67 17.32 -0.30
C THR A 148 15.06 17.16 -0.90
N VAL A 149 15.31 16.04 -1.58
CA VAL A 149 16.59 15.79 -2.23
C VAL A 149 16.76 16.82 -3.34
N SER A 150 17.56 17.85 -3.09
CA SER A 150 17.97 18.81 -4.11
C SER A 150 18.79 18.07 -5.15
N VAL A 151 18.30 18.00 -6.39
CA VAL A 151 19.06 17.43 -7.50
C VAL A 151 20.38 18.21 -7.62
N PRO A 152 21.56 17.56 -7.49
CA PRO A 152 22.84 18.24 -7.54
C PRO A 152 23.08 18.82 -8.94
N GLU A 153 23.55 20.07 -9.02
CA GLU A 153 23.96 20.65 -10.30
C GLU A 153 25.13 19.85 -10.90
N PRO A 154 24.97 19.26 -12.10
CA PRO A 154 25.99 18.40 -12.68
C PRO A 154 27.34 19.08 -12.91
N SER A 155 27.33 20.40 -13.12
CA SER A 155 28.52 21.25 -13.31
C SER A 155 29.40 21.36 -12.08
N LYS A 156 28.87 21.07 -10.88
CA LYS A 156 29.60 21.14 -9.61
C LYS A 156 30.29 19.81 -9.23
N ILE A 157 30.08 18.75 -10.00
CA ILE A 157 30.65 17.43 -9.73
C ILE A 157 32.14 17.42 -10.15
N LYS A 158 33.04 17.11 -9.20
CA LYS A 158 34.48 17.04 -9.45
C LYS A 158 34.79 16.02 -10.56
N GLY A 159 35.37 16.49 -11.67
CA GLY A 159 35.70 15.66 -12.83
C GLY A 159 34.64 15.62 -13.93
N ALA A 160 33.51 16.32 -13.77
CA ALA A 160 32.53 16.49 -14.83
C ALA A 160 33.14 17.22 -16.03
N LYS A 161 32.93 16.69 -17.23
CA LYS A 161 33.35 17.29 -18.50
C LYS A 161 32.11 17.60 -19.33
N LYS A 162 32.07 18.79 -19.93
CA LYS A 162 31.03 19.14 -20.89
C LYS A 162 31.14 18.22 -22.10
N ALA A 163 30.07 17.48 -22.39
CA ALA A 163 29.96 16.60 -23.54
C ALA A 163 28.56 16.72 -24.14
N ALA A 164 28.40 16.36 -25.41
CA ALA A 164 27.08 16.17 -26.00
C ALA A 164 26.39 14.96 -25.35
N LEU A 165 25.07 15.04 -25.21
CA LEU A 165 24.29 13.89 -24.76
C LEU A 165 24.37 12.78 -25.83
N PRO A 166 24.63 11.51 -25.48
CA PRO A 166 24.66 10.44 -26.46
C PRO A 166 23.32 10.27 -27.17
N ASP A 167 23.35 9.98 -28.49
CA ASP A 167 22.15 9.71 -29.28
C ASP A 167 21.40 8.45 -28.81
N PHE A 168 22.14 7.53 -28.17
CA PHE A 168 21.63 6.29 -27.63
C PHE A 168 22.35 5.94 -26.32
N VAL A 169 21.59 5.46 -25.34
CA VAL A 169 22.11 4.98 -24.07
C VAL A 169 21.63 3.55 -23.92
N GLU A 170 22.56 2.59 -23.97
CA GLU A 170 22.22 1.18 -23.81
C GLU A 170 21.52 0.94 -22.47
N PRO A 171 20.34 0.28 -22.46
CA PRO A 171 19.66 -0.05 -21.21
C PRO A 171 20.58 -0.89 -20.33
N THR A 172 20.67 -0.51 -19.05
CA THR A 172 21.39 -1.33 -18.08
C THR A 172 20.72 -2.71 -17.96
N LEU A 173 21.49 -3.75 -18.22
CA LEU A 173 21.06 -5.12 -17.99
C LEU A 173 20.91 -5.33 -16.49
N ALA A 174 19.80 -5.92 -16.08
CA ALA A 174 19.59 -6.24 -14.68
C ALA A 174 20.40 -7.49 -14.33
N THR A 175 21.33 -7.37 -13.40
CA THR A 175 21.95 -8.53 -12.77
C THR A 175 20.96 -9.13 -11.78
N LEU A 176 20.65 -10.41 -11.92
CA LEU A 176 19.76 -11.09 -10.98
C LEU A 176 20.43 -11.16 -9.60
N VAL A 177 19.74 -10.67 -8.58
CA VAL A 177 20.17 -10.71 -7.18
C VAL A 177 19.09 -11.33 -6.32
N SER A 178 19.49 -11.94 -5.20
CA SER A 178 18.57 -12.62 -4.27
C SER A 178 17.75 -11.67 -3.40
N SER A 179 18.19 -10.41 -3.26
CA SER A 179 17.52 -9.38 -2.48
C SER A 179 17.81 -7.99 -3.07
N ALA A 180 16.90 -7.05 -2.87
CA ALA A 180 17.09 -5.67 -3.31
C ALA A 180 18.23 -5.01 -2.50
N PRO A 181 19.09 -4.19 -3.13
CA PRO A 181 20.17 -3.49 -2.43
C PRO A 181 19.61 -2.49 -1.41
N SER A 182 20.28 -2.28 -0.28
CA SER A 182 19.84 -1.37 0.78
C SER A 182 20.70 -0.10 0.87
N GLY A 183 20.18 0.93 1.54
CA GLY A 183 20.88 2.17 1.88
C GLY A 183 20.32 3.41 1.19
N GLU A 184 20.66 4.59 1.71
CA GLU A 184 20.10 5.90 1.33
C GLU A 184 20.35 6.31 -0.14
N ARG A 185 21.26 5.62 -0.83
CA ARG A 185 21.55 5.84 -2.25
C ARG A 185 20.60 5.09 -3.19
N TRP A 186 19.72 4.26 -2.66
CA TRP A 186 18.82 3.42 -3.43
C TRP A 186 17.38 3.86 -3.25
N LEU A 187 16.68 3.98 -4.39
CA LEU A 187 15.24 4.16 -4.44
C LEU A 187 14.63 2.88 -5.04
N HIS A 188 13.56 2.39 -4.42
CA HIS A 188 12.88 1.18 -4.85
C HIS A 188 11.51 1.54 -5.44
N GLU A 189 11.25 1.06 -6.64
CA GLU A 189 9.96 1.18 -7.31
C GLU A 189 9.42 -0.23 -7.61
N ILE A 190 8.19 -0.51 -7.20
CA ILE A 190 7.53 -1.78 -7.48
C ILE A 190 6.83 -1.67 -8.83
N LYS A 191 7.29 -2.44 -9.81
CA LYS A 191 6.69 -2.55 -11.15
C LYS A 191 5.82 -3.81 -11.23
N PHE A 192 4.52 -3.68 -11.49
CA PHE A 192 3.58 -4.81 -11.60
C PHE A 192 3.47 -5.39 -13.02
N ASP A 193 3.78 -4.58 -14.02
CA ASP A 193 4.28 -4.93 -15.35
C ASP A 193 5.17 -3.78 -15.83
N GLY A 194 5.84 -3.89 -16.98
CA GLY A 194 6.63 -2.76 -17.44
C GLY A 194 7.23 -2.87 -18.83
N TYR A 195 6.93 -1.87 -19.65
CA TYR A 195 7.80 -1.43 -20.74
C TYR A 195 8.96 -0.63 -20.14
N ARG A 196 10.18 -0.85 -20.63
CA ARG A 196 11.31 0.05 -20.34
C ARG A 196 11.29 1.16 -21.38
N LEU A 197 11.12 2.39 -20.93
CA LEU A 197 11.09 3.56 -21.79
C LEU A 197 12.36 4.38 -21.52
N GLN A 198 13.10 4.68 -22.58
CA GLN A 198 14.12 5.71 -22.55
C GLN A 198 13.42 7.04 -22.85
N ALA A 199 13.09 7.81 -21.82
CA ALA A 199 12.58 9.16 -21.96
C ALA A 199 13.75 10.16 -21.98
N ARG A 200 13.65 11.18 -22.82
CA ARG A 200 14.63 12.27 -22.96
C ARG A 200 13.98 13.60 -22.66
#